data_AF-A0AAU2ULR8-F1
#
_entry.id   AF-A0AAU2ULR8-F1
#
_cell.length_a   1.000
_cell.length_b   1.000
_cell.length_c   1.000
_cell.angle_alpha   90.00
_cell.angle_beta   90.00
_cell.angle_gamma   90.00
#
_symmetry.space_group_name_H-M   'P 1'
#
loop_
_entity.id
_entity.type
_entity.pdbx_description
1 polymer ?
#
loop_
_entity_poly.entity_id
_entity_poly.type
_entity_poly.pdbx_seq_one_letter_code
_entity_poly.pdbx_strand_id
1 'polypeptide(L)' 'MLKISHAPDASDVYLLNPRVVTPDGEWEAWYFAHWLPGAVRYRSFWDLMNDEYHNFRGDQG' A
#
# COMPACT_ATOMS: atom_id res chain seq x y z
N MET A 1 -8.40 -10.10 1.55
CA MET A 1 -7.80 -8.86 1.03
C MET A 1 -8.79 -8.20 0.12
N LEU A 2 -8.93 -6.88 0.23
CA LEU A 2 -9.72 -6.04 -0.67
C LEU A 2 -8.76 -5.30 -1.59
N LYS A 3 -8.88 -5.47 -2.91
CA LYS A 3 -8.09 -4.69 -3.89
C LYS A 3 -8.74 -3.32 -4.10
N ILE A 4 -7.95 -2.26 -3.99
CA ILE A 4 -8.42 -0.87 -4.10
C ILE A 4 -7.79 -0.10 -5.26
N SER A 5 -6.86 -0.70 -6.00
CA SER A 5 -6.27 -0.12 -7.21
C SER A 5 -6.80 -0.76 -8.49
N HIS A 6 -6.83 0.01 -9.58
CA HIS A 6 -7.02 -0.52 -10.92
C HIS A 6 -6.37 0.43 -11.94
N ALA A 7 -5.40 -0.07 -12.69
CA ALA A 7 -4.85 0.61 -13.86
C ALA A 7 -4.54 -0.43 -14.95
N PRO A 8 -4.78 -0.13 -16.24
CA PRO A 8 -4.32 -0.95 -17.34
C PRO A 8 -2.79 -1.14 -17.26
N ASP A 9 -2.33 -2.36 -17.50
CA ASP A 9 -0.90 -2.74 -17.52
C ASP A 9 -0.13 -2.51 -16.21
N ALA A 10 -0.81 -2.25 -15.09
CA ALA A 10 -0.16 -2.18 -13.78
C ALA A 10 0.40 -3.54 -13.37
N SER A 11 1.67 -3.54 -12.98
CA SER A 11 2.43 -4.70 -12.51
C SER A 11 2.50 -4.78 -10.98
N ASP A 12 1.78 -3.88 -10.31
CA ASP A 12 1.61 -3.77 -8.86
C ASP A 12 0.14 -3.58 -8.46
N VAL A 13 -0.15 -3.78 -7.17
CA VAL A 13 -1.49 -3.64 -6.60
C VAL A 13 -1.47 -3.04 -5.18
N TYR A 14 -2.50 -2.26 -4.87
CA TYR A 14 -2.81 -1.82 -3.51
C TYR A 14 -3.94 -2.67 -2.94
N LEU A 15 -3.73 -3.20 -1.73
CA LEU A 15 -4.67 -4.06 -1.02
C LEU A 15 -4.94 -3.54 0.39
N LEU A 16 -6.15 -3.77 0.91
CA LEU A 16 -6.49 -3.60 2.32
C LEU A 16 -6.74 -4.95 2.98
N ASN A 17 -6.23 -5.09 4.21
CA ASN A 17 -6.33 -6.29 5.02
C ASN A 17 -7.34 -6.12 6.18
N PRO A 18 -8.62 -6.47 6.01
CA PRO A 18 -9.62 -6.35 7.08
C PRO A 18 -9.37 -7.26 8.29
N ARG A 19 -8.40 -8.19 8.21
CA ARG A 19 -8.04 -9.08 9.32
C ARG A 19 -7.09 -8.42 10.32
N VAL A 20 -6.48 -7.30 9.94
CA VAL A 20 -5.57 -6.53 10.78
C VAL A 20 -6.11 -5.11 10.84
N VAL A 21 -6.70 -4.78 11.99
CA VAL A 21 -7.27 -3.46 12.27
C VAL A 21 -6.44 -2.81 13.37
N THR A 22 -5.98 -1.59 13.13
CA THR A 22 -5.20 -0.81 14.10
C THR A 22 -6.10 -0.21 15.19
N PRO A 23 -5.53 0.27 16.32
CA PRO A 23 -6.32 0.82 17.42
C PRO A 23 -7.21 2.03 17.07
N ASP A 24 -6.89 2.75 16.01
CA ASP A 24 -7.67 3.87 15.44
C ASP A 24 -8.76 3.41 14.45
N GLY A 25 -8.86 2.11 14.17
CA GLY A 25 -9.90 1.52 13.32
C GLY A 25 -9.52 1.38 11.84
N GLU A 26 -8.31 1.78 11.46
CA GLU A 26 -7.81 1.63 10.09
C GLU A 26 -7.46 0.16 9.78
N TRP A 27 -7.57 -0.21 8.50
CA TRP A 27 -7.09 -1.52 8.03
C TRP A 27 -5.64 -1.41 7.59
N GLU A 28 -4.85 -2.44 7.88
CA GLU A 28 -3.50 -2.57 7.34
C GLU A 28 -3.56 -2.54 5.80
N ALA A 29 -2.70 -1.71 5.19
CA ALA A 29 -2.62 -1.54 3.74
C ALA A 29 -1.35 -2.17 3.20
N TRP A 30 -1.43 -2.82 2.05
CA TRP A 30 -0.30 -3.51 1.43
C TRP A 30 -0.04 -2.93 0.06
N TYR A 31 1.24 -2.66 -0.20
CA TYR A 31 1.78 -2.50 -1.54
C TYR A 31 2.40 -3.82 -1.98
N PHE A 32 1.95 -4.36 -3.11
CA PHE A 32 2.43 -5.64 -3.63
C PHE A 32 2.80 -5.50 -5.10
N ALA A 33 4.05 -5.81 -5.42
CA ALA A 33 4.61 -5.70 -6.76
C ALA A 33 5.58 -6.87 -7.03
N HIS A 34 5.74 -7.25 -8.29
CA HIS A 34 6.55 -8.42 -8.66
C HIS A 34 8.07 -8.24 -8.43
N TRP A 35 8.54 -7.00 -8.28
CA TRP A 35 9.96 -6.70 -7.98
C TRP A 35 10.26 -6.65 -6.48
N LEU A 36 9.26 -6.77 -5.62
CA LEU A 36 9.46 -6.77 -4.18
C LEU A 36 9.60 -8.21 -3.66
N PRO A 37 10.40 -8.45 -2.60
CA PRO A 37 10.52 -9.78 -1.97
C PRO A 37 9.24 -10.22 -1.22
N GLY A 38 8.17 -9.42 -1.29
CA GLY A 38 6.88 -9.64 -0.65
C GLY A 38 6.06 -8.35 -0.61
N ALA A 39 4.96 -8.36 0.14
CA ALA A 39 4.16 -7.16 0.38
C ALA A 39 4.88 -6.21 1.35
N VAL A 40 5.01 -4.94 0.97
CA VAL A 40 5.31 -3.85 1.90
C VAL A 40 4.01 -3.49 2.63
N ARG A 41 4.06 -3.45 3.96
CA ARG A 41 2.88 -3.31 4.80
C ARG A 41 2.90 -1.99 5.54
N TYR A 42 1.76 -1.34 5.56
CA TYR A 42 1.52 -0.06 6.20
C TYR A 42 0.37 -0.23 7.19
N ARG A 43 0.42 0.51 8.29
CA ARG A 43 -0.61 0.43 9.34
C ARG A 43 -1.97 0.97 8.87
N SER A 44 -1.99 1.83 7.85
CA SER A 44 -3.19 2.44 7.29
C SER A 44 -3.04 2.71 5.79
N PHE A 45 -4.15 2.99 5.09
CA PHE A 45 -4.10 3.45 3.70
C PHE A 45 -3.44 4.82 3.56
N TRP A 46 -3.61 5.69 4.57
CA TRP A 46 -2.98 7.00 4.63
C TRP A 46 -1.46 6.90 4.60
N ASP A 47 -0.87 6.02 5.41
CA ASP A 47 0.58 5.86 5.48
C ASP A 47 1.15 5.33 4.16
N LEU A 48 0.43 4.41 3.49
CA LEU A 48 0.81 3.91 2.17
C LEU A 48 0.85 5.06 1.15
N MET A 49 -0.21 5.86 1.06
CA MET A 49 -0.28 6.94 0.07
C MET A 49 0.73 8.07 0.32
N ASN A 50 1.08 8.36 1.57
CA ASN A 50 2.15 9.32 1.86
C ASN A 50 3.51 8.79 1.43
N ASP A 51 3.80 7.51 1.66
CA ASP A 51 5.04 6.89 1.19
C ASP A 51 5.15 6.93 -0.34
N GLU A 52 4.08 6.53 -1.05
CA GLU A 52 3.98 6.64 -2.52
C GLU A 52 4.15 8.08 -3.02
N TYR A 53 3.56 9.05 -2.32
CA TYR A 53 3.68 10.45 -2.69
C TYR A 53 5.11 10.99 -2.51
N HIS A 54 5.79 10.61 -1.42
CA HIS A 54 7.18 10.96 -1.19
C HIS A 54 8.11 10.29 -2.22
N ASN A 55 7.84 9.01 -2.56
CA ASN A 55 8.53 8.30 -3.63
C ASN A 55 8.37 9.01 -4.98
N PHE A 56 7.13 9.37 -5.34
CA PHE A 56 6.83 10.07 -6.59
C PHE A 56 7.52 11.44 -6.68
N ARG A 57 7.66 12.14 -5.55
CA ARG A 57 8.35 13.44 -5.49
C ARG A 57 9.87 13.35 -5.48
N GLY A 58 10.43 12.16 -5.30
CA GLY A 58 11.87 12.00 -5.08
C GLY A 58 12.33 12.56 -3.73
N ASP A 59 11.42 12.63 -2.75
CA ASP A 59 11.75 13.03 -1.37
C ASP A 59 12.53 11.93 -0.63
N GLN A 60 12.59 10.72 -1.20
CA GLN A 60 13.46 9.64 -0.75
C GLN A 60 14.81 9.77 -1.47
N GLY A 61 15.80 10.33 -0.75
CA GLY A 61 17.16 10.55 -1.25
C GLY A 61 17.93 9.27 -1.61
#